data_AF-A0A3C1KWD1-F1
#
_entry.id   AF-A0A3C1KWD1-F1
#
_cell.length_a   1.000
_cell.length_b   1.000
_cell.length_c   1.000
_cell.angle_alpha   90.00
_cell.angle_beta   90.00
_cell.angle_gamma   90.00
#
_symmetry.space_group_name_H-M   'P 1'
#
loop_
_entity.id
_entity.type
_entity.pdbx_description
1 polymer ?
#
loop_
_entity_poly.entity_id
_entity_poly.type
_entity_poly.pdbx_seq_one_letter_code
_entity_poly.pdbx_strand_id
1 'polypeptide(L)'
;MTSTQEHSTAKSGGRNAATVLQQFQSGALPAAVTFAGNGTPWLSELQSIVADCPQAWPVIEAISDRLEQFAADQQVRWAGGCPQPFDLAGWVRATQSAPDAHVQLSSAVSQPAIFAAQIARWVQLEQMGLTLESLASGVQCASGYSQGIMTAAWLSEACGRGRFDLERVADFAEYLAWQG
;
A
#
# COMPACT_ATOMS: atom_id res chain seq x y z
N MET A 1 -50.14 -24.12 -50.17
CA MET A 1 -48.92 -24.74 -49.62
C MET A 1 -47.94 -23.62 -49.30
N THR A 2 -48.01 -23.07 -48.09
CA THR A 2 -47.15 -21.98 -47.60
C THR A 2 -46.43 -22.51 -46.36
N SER A 3 -45.15 -22.83 -46.53
CA SER A 3 -44.26 -23.29 -45.48
C SER A 3 -43.60 -22.08 -44.84
N THR A 4 -44.05 -21.69 -43.65
CA THR A 4 -43.40 -20.67 -42.84
C THR A 4 -42.32 -21.36 -42.01
N GLN A 5 -41.05 -21.13 -42.34
CA GLN A 5 -39.92 -21.52 -41.50
C GLN A 5 -39.85 -20.57 -40.30
N GLU A 6 -40.10 -21.10 -39.10
CA GLU A 6 -39.77 -20.42 -37.85
C GLU A 6 -38.25 -20.44 -37.66
N HIS A 7 -37.63 -19.27 -37.77
CA HIS A 7 -36.27 -19.05 -37.30
C HIS A 7 -36.27 -19.04 -35.76
N SER A 8 -35.91 -20.17 -35.18
CA SER A 8 -35.52 -20.26 -33.78
C SER A 8 -34.19 -19.53 -33.58
N THR A 9 -34.26 -18.28 -33.13
CA THR A 9 -33.11 -17.53 -32.64
C THR A 9 -32.75 -18.06 -31.26
N ALA A 10 -31.78 -18.99 -31.23
CA ALA A 10 -31.09 -19.34 -30.02
C ALA A 10 -30.52 -18.07 -29.38
N LYS A 11 -31.10 -17.67 -28.24
CA LYS A 11 -30.53 -16.63 -27.37
C LYS A 11 -29.13 -17.11 -27.00
N SER A 12 -28.10 -16.46 -27.55
CA SER A 12 -26.75 -16.58 -27.03
C SER A 12 -26.79 -16.06 -25.60
N GLY A 13 -26.77 -16.98 -24.64
CA GLY A 13 -26.58 -16.65 -23.24
C GLY A 13 -25.26 -15.89 -23.13
N GLY A 14 -25.36 -14.58 -22.89
CA GLY A 14 -24.21 -13.76 -22.55
C GLY A 14 -23.54 -14.41 -21.35
N ARG A 15 -22.37 -15.00 -21.56
CA ARG A 15 -21.54 -15.48 -20.45
C ARG A 15 -21.24 -14.26 -19.61
N ASN A 16 -21.80 -14.20 -18.40
CA ASN A 16 -21.32 -13.29 -17.36
C ASN A 16 -19.85 -13.64 -17.13
N ALA A 17 -18.94 -12.90 -17.77
CA ALA A 17 -17.52 -13.05 -17.54
C ALA A 17 -17.26 -12.61 -16.09
N ALA A 18 -16.63 -13.50 -15.30
CA ALA A 18 -16.21 -13.17 -13.95
C ALA A 18 -15.34 -11.90 -13.97
N THR A 19 -15.52 -11.01 -13.01
CA THR A 19 -14.66 -9.81 -12.88
C THR A 19 -13.21 -10.21 -12.65
N VAL A 20 -12.25 -9.31 -12.90
CA VAL A 20 -10.83 -9.57 -12.60
C VAL A 20 -10.65 -9.98 -11.14
N LEU A 21 -11.36 -9.31 -10.20
CA LEU A 21 -11.35 -9.67 -8.78
C LEU A 21 -11.88 -11.09 -8.53
N GLN A 22 -12.97 -11.50 -9.18
CA GLN A 22 -13.51 -12.86 -9.06
C GLN A 22 -12.57 -13.93 -9.65
N GLN A 23 -11.94 -13.63 -10.78
CA GLN A 23 -10.96 -14.52 -11.40
C GLN A 23 -9.70 -14.66 -10.53
N PHE A 24 -9.29 -13.57 -9.88
CA PHE A 24 -8.19 -13.55 -8.94
C PHE A 24 -8.51 -14.34 -7.67
N GLN A 25 -9.66 -14.09 -7.03
CA GLN A 25 -10.11 -14.78 -5.82
C GLN A 25 -10.30 -16.29 -6.02
N SER A 26 -10.70 -16.70 -7.22
CA SER A 26 -10.85 -18.13 -7.57
C SER A 26 -9.53 -18.81 -7.95
N GLY A 27 -8.41 -18.07 -7.97
CA GLY A 27 -7.10 -18.58 -8.41
C GLY A 27 -7.03 -18.90 -9.92
N ALA A 28 -8.04 -18.51 -10.69
CA ALA A 28 -8.09 -18.73 -12.14
C ALA A 28 -7.15 -17.80 -12.92
N LEU A 29 -6.72 -16.70 -12.31
CA LEU A 29 -5.76 -15.76 -12.86
C LEU A 29 -4.53 -15.64 -11.93
N PRO A 30 -3.38 -16.25 -12.27
CA PRO A 30 -2.17 -16.05 -11.50
C PRO A 30 -1.70 -14.61 -11.64
N ALA A 31 -1.31 -14.00 -10.52
CA ALA A 31 -0.88 -12.61 -10.49
C ALA A 31 0.44 -12.42 -9.74
N ALA A 32 1.14 -11.36 -10.10
CA ALA A 32 2.28 -10.83 -9.37
C ALA A 32 1.91 -9.44 -8.84
N VAL A 33 2.22 -9.16 -7.57
CA VAL A 33 2.08 -7.83 -6.98
C VAL A 33 3.44 -7.15 -6.99
N THR A 34 3.51 -5.92 -7.49
CA THR A 34 4.75 -5.16 -7.58
C THR A 34 4.65 -3.82 -6.88
N PHE A 35 5.67 -3.47 -6.11
CA PHE A 35 5.77 -2.19 -5.42
C PHE A 35 6.87 -1.33 -6.03
N ALA A 36 6.53 -0.07 -6.34
CA ALA A 36 7.49 0.90 -6.86
C ALA A 36 8.43 1.42 -5.76
N GLY A 37 9.55 2.01 -6.18
CA GLY A 37 10.46 2.75 -5.30
C GLY A 37 10.22 4.27 -5.37
N ASN A 38 11.29 5.05 -5.16
CA ASN A 38 11.28 6.50 -5.25
C ASN A 38 10.75 7.06 -6.58
N GLY A 39 10.22 8.28 -6.52
CA GLY A 39 9.76 9.03 -7.70
C GLY A 39 8.26 9.39 -7.70
N THR A 40 7.51 9.01 -6.67
CA THR A 40 6.11 9.39 -6.50
C THR A 40 5.97 10.57 -5.52
N PRO A 41 5.00 11.48 -5.74
CA PRO A 41 4.70 12.58 -4.83
C PRO A 41 3.91 12.06 -3.60
N TRP A 42 4.64 11.34 -2.74
CA TRP A 42 4.08 10.54 -1.63
C TRP A 42 3.14 11.33 -0.71
N LEU A 43 3.43 12.61 -0.47
CA LEU A 43 2.63 13.41 0.46
C LEU A 43 1.22 13.67 -0.09
N SER A 44 1.13 14.12 -1.35
CA SER A 44 -0.15 14.32 -2.01
C SER A 44 -0.91 13.01 -2.20
N GLU A 45 -0.20 11.90 -2.42
CA GLU A 45 -0.82 10.59 -2.52
C GLU A 45 -1.44 10.15 -1.18
N LEU A 46 -0.71 10.30 -0.07
CA LEU A 46 -1.23 10.01 1.27
C LEU A 46 -2.43 10.87 1.63
N GLN A 47 -2.37 12.17 1.34
CA GLN A 47 -3.49 13.10 1.54
C GLN A 47 -4.73 12.66 0.76
N SER A 48 -4.56 12.26 -0.52
CA SER A 48 -5.65 11.75 -1.34
C SER A 48 -6.22 10.44 -0.79
N ILE A 49 -5.36 9.49 -0.41
CA ILE A 49 -5.81 8.19 0.10
C ILE A 49 -6.60 8.37 1.39
N VAL A 50 -6.11 9.19 2.33
CA VAL A 50 -6.80 9.42 3.62
C VAL A 50 -8.13 10.15 3.42
N ALA A 51 -8.22 11.07 2.46
CA ALA A 51 -9.47 11.74 2.12
C ALA A 51 -10.53 10.75 1.60
N ASP A 52 -10.12 9.79 0.75
CA ASP A 52 -11.01 8.79 0.15
C ASP A 52 -11.26 7.58 1.08
N CYS A 53 -10.33 7.26 1.97
CA CYS A 53 -10.33 6.11 2.85
C CYS A 53 -9.80 6.48 4.24
N PRO A 54 -10.66 7.03 5.12
CA PRO A 54 -10.30 7.37 6.49
C PRO A 54 -9.77 6.19 7.32
N GLN A 55 -10.09 4.95 6.94
CA GLN A 55 -9.60 3.72 7.55
C GLN A 55 -8.08 3.55 7.40
N ALA A 56 -7.43 4.27 6.48
CA ALA A 56 -5.98 4.29 6.38
C ALA A 56 -5.31 5.13 7.49
N TRP A 57 -6.06 5.98 8.20
CA TRP A 57 -5.51 6.90 9.21
C TRP A 57 -4.72 6.20 10.34
N PRO A 58 -5.17 5.08 10.92
CA PRO A 58 -4.41 4.37 11.96
C PRO A 58 -3.03 3.89 11.49
N VAL A 59 -2.85 3.60 10.20
CA VAL A 59 -1.53 3.27 9.62
C VAL A 59 -0.61 4.49 9.68
N ILE A 60 -1.13 5.67 9.34
CA ILE A 60 -0.35 6.91 9.32
C ILE A 60 0.05 7.28 10.75
N GLU A 61 -0.86 7.18 11.71
CA GLU A 61 -0.56 7.43 13.12
C GLU A 61 0.49 6.45 13.65
N ALA A 62 0.31 5.14 13.45
CA ALA A 62 1.25 4.14 13.93
C ALA A 62 2.66 4.33 13.36
N ILE A 63 2.78 4.69 12.08
CA ILE A 63 4.06 5.00 11.45
C ILE A 63 4.63 6.32 12.00
N SER A 64 3.82 7.38 12.11
CA SER A 64 4.27 8.68 12.65
C SER A 64 4.82 8.51 14.05
N ASP A 65 4.05 7.90 14.96
CA ASP A 65 4.44 7.68 16.35
C ASP A 65 5.77 6.93 16.45
N ARG A 66 5.98 5.92 15.60
CA ARG A 66 7.22 5.16 15.60
C ARG A 66 8.40 5.98 15.09
N LEU A 67 8.22 6.72 14.01
CA LEU A 67 9.28 7.52 13.41
C LEU A 67 9.66 8.72 14.28
N GLU A 68 8.70 9.29 15.01
CA GLU A 68 8.95 10.31 16.04
C GLU A 68 9.83 9.75 17.16
N GLN A 69 9.52 8.54 17.65
CA GLN A 69 10.35 7.86 18.66
C GLN A 69 11.76 7.56 18.13
N PHE A 70 11.85 7.04 16.91
CA PHE A 70 13.13 6.76 16.24
C PHE A 70 13.97 8.03 16.07
N ALA A 71 13.38 9.13 15.60
CA ALA A 71 14.08 10.40 15.42
C ALA A 71 14.49 11.06 16.76
N ALA A 72 13.76 10.77 17.84
CA ALA A 72 14.08 11.24 19.18
C ALA A 72 15.21 10.43 19.85
N ASP A 73 15.52 9.22 19.36
CA ASP A 73 16.57 8.37 19.92
C ASP A 73 17.95 9.05 19.84
N GLN A 74 18.64 9.10 20.99
CA GLN A 74 19.94 9.77 21.12
C GLN A 74 21.01 9.16 20.22
N GLN A 75 21.02 7.85 20.02
CA GLN A 75 21.98 7.16 19.16
C GLN A 75 21.75 7.52 17.69
N VAL A 76 20.50 7.59 17.26
CA VAL A 76 20.11 8.01 15.89
C VAL A 76 20.54 9.45 15.65
N ARG A 77 20.30 10.36 16.61
CA ARG A 77 20.72 11.76 16.52
C ARG A 77 22.23 11.92 16.44
N TRP A 78 22.99 11.14 17.21
CA TRP A 78 24.46 11.16 17.18
C TRP A 78 25.04 10.61 15.87
N ALA A 79 24.36 9.65 15.25
CA ALA A 79 24.73 9.15 13.92
C ALA A 79 24.36 10.11 12.77
N GLY A 80 23.63 11.20 13.06
CA GLY A 80 23.14 12.15 12.06
C GLY A 80 21.94 11.63 11.25
N GLY A 81 21.26 10.58 11.73
CA GLY A 81 20.23 9.86 10.96
C GLY A 81 18.92 10.61 10.76
N CYS A 82 18.59 11.59 11.62
CA CYS A 82 17.40 12.40 11.42
C CYS A 82 17.61 13.83 11.97
N PRO A 83 17.81 14.85 11.11
CA PRO A 83 18.09 16.20 11.56
C PRO A 83 16.85 16.94 12.12
N GLN A 84 15.65 16.37 11.98
CA GLN A 84 14.38 17.04 12.31
C GLN A 84 13.33 16.04 12.83
N PRO A 85 12.28 16.52 13.53
CA PRO A 85 11.17 15.68 13.93
C PRO A 85 10.45 15.06 12.73
N PHE A 86 10.06 13.79 12.83
CA PHE A 86 9.33 13.07 11.78
C PHE A 86 7.82 13.07 12.06
N ASP A 87 7.15 14.20 11.81
CA ASP A 87 5.70 14.36 12.06
C ASP A 87 4.86 13.99 10.81
N LEU A 88 4.88 12.71 10.43
CA LEU A 88 4.17 12.24 9.23
C LEU A 88 2.67 12.53 9.31
N ALA A 89 2.06 12.26 10.46
CA ALA A 89 0.63 12.48 10.66
C ALA A 89 0.27 13.97 10.53
N GLY A 90 1.07 14.87 11.11
CA GLY A 90 0.91 16.31 10.95
C GLY A 90 1.05 16.76 9.50
N TRP A 91 2.04 16.25 8.76
CA TRP A 91 2.24 16.61 7.34
C TRP A 91 1.07 16.17 6.46
N VAL A 92 0.52 14.97 6.70
CA VAL A 92 -0.66 14.48 5.97
C VAL A 92 -1.91 15.28 6.36
N ARG A 93 -2.08 15.65 7.63
CA ARG A 93 -3.26 16.38 8.11
C ARG A 93 -3.29 17.85 7.66
N ALA A 94 -2.14 18.51 7.59
CA ALA A 94 -2.07 19.93 7.28
C ALA A 94 -0.96 20.24 6.28
N THR A 95 -1.32 20.82 5.13
CA THR A 95 -0.36 21.18 4.09
C THR A 95 0.65 22.24 4.56
N GLN A 96 0.31 23.03 5.59
CA GLN A 96 1.16 24.09 6.13
C GLN A 96 2.29 23.58 7.04
N SER A 97 2.16 22.36 7.59
CA SER A 97 3.23 21.70 8.37
C SER A 97 4.12 20.82 7.50
N ALA A 98 3.79 20.66 6.21
CA ALA A 98 4.55 19.84 5.28
C ALA A 98 6.01 20.32 5.19
N PRO A 99 6.98 19.40 5.19
CA PRO A 99 8.37 19.78 5.07
C PRO A 99 8.69 20.32 3.66
N ASP A 100 9.81 21.02 3.52
CA ASP A 100 10.22 21.51 2.20
C ASP A 100 10.54 20.37 1.21
N ALA A 101 10.65 20.71 -0.07
CA ALA A 101 10.88 19.73 -1.13
C ALA A 101 12.20 18.95 -0.95
N HIS A 102 13.25 19.56 -0.40
CA HIS A 102 14.53 18.88 -0.19
C HIS A 102 14.41 17.80 0.88
N VAL A 103 13.71 18.12 1.97
CA VAL A 103 13.39 17.15 3.02
C VAL A 103 12.51 16.02 2.48
N GLN A 104 11.45 16.36 1.72
CA GLN A 104 10.55 15.36 1.13
C GLN A 104 11.27 14.37 0.20
N LEU A 105 12.39 14.80 -0.40
CA LEU A 105 13.23 13.98 -1.28
C LEU A 105 14.36 13.25 -0.55
N SER A 106 14.63 13.56 0.72
CA SER A 106 15.67 12.87 1.50
C SER A 106 15.29 11.40 1.68
N SER A 107 16.26 10.48 1.61
CA SER A 107 15.98 9.04 1.71
C SER A 107 15.42 8.67 3.09
N ALA A 108 16.00 9.20 4.16
CA ALA A 108 15.51 9.05 5.53
C ALA A 108 14.01 9.40 5.71
N VAL A 109 13.46 10.33 4.92
CA VAL A 109 12.03 10.72 4.96
C VAL A 109 11.20 10.05 3.87
N SER A 110 11.66 10.09 2.63
CA SER A 110 10.90 9.59 1.47
C SER A 110 10.70 8.08 1.53
N GLN A 111 11.68 7.31 2.01
CA GLN A 111 11.56 5.85 2.06
C GLN A 111 10.40 5.37 2.95
N PRO A 112 10.38 5.71 4.25
CA PRO A 112 9.26 5.33 5.12
C PRO A 112 7.93 5.98 4.68
N ALA A 113 7.94 7.19 4.13
CA ALA A 113 6.70 7.84 3.69
C ALA A 113 6.09 7.20 2.42
N ILE A 114 6.92 6.76 1.47
CA ILE A 114 6.47 5.99 0.31
C ILE A 114 5.92 4.63 0.75
N PHE A 115 6.57 3.98 1.71
CA PHE A 115 6.04 2.76 2.31
C PHE A 115 4.67 3.02 2.94
N ALA A 116 4.52 4.08 3.73
CA ALA A 116 3.23 4.48 4.31
C ALA A 116 2.15 4.67 3.23
N ALA A 117 2.47 5.30 2.10
CA ALA A 117 1.55 5.45 0.97
C ALA A 117 1.11 4.09 0.38
N GLN A 118 2.04 3.15 0.24
CA GLN A 118 1.74 1.82 -0.27
C GLN A 118 0.88 1.00 0.69
N ILE A 119 1.12 1.10 2.00
CA ILE A 119 0.28 0.45 3.01
C ILE A 119 -1.10 1.11 3.12
N ALA A 120 -1.18 2.44 3.03
CA ALA A 120 -2.46 3.14 2.99
C ALA A 120 -3.28 2.74 1.75
N ARG A 121 -2.61 2.59 0.59
CA ARG A 121 -3.24 2.05 -0.63
C ARG A 121 -3.74 0.62 -0.41
N TRP A 122 -2.97 -0.21 0.27
CA TRP A 122 -3.40 -1.56 0.63
C TRP A 122 -4.70 -1.54 1.45
N VAL A 123 -4.79 -0.70 2.49
CA VAL A 123 -6.01 -0.56 3.30
C VAL A 123 -7.20 -0.17 2.42
N GLN A 124 -7.01 0.76 1.48
CA GLN A 124 -8.06 1.14 0.54
C GLN A 124 -8.48 -0.03 -0.36
N LEU A 125 -7.54 -0.83 -0.87
CA LEU A 125 -7.83 -2.01 -1.68
C LEU A 125 -8.58 -3.08 -0.89
N GLU A 126 -8.26 -3.24 0.40
CA GLU A 126 -9.00 -4.14 1.30
C GLU A 126 -10.46 -3.70 1.47
N GLN A 127 -10.73 -2.38 1.58
CA GLN A 127 -12.11 -1.86 1.57
C GLN A 127 -12.84 -2.15 0.25
N MET A 128 -12.12 -2.36 -0.86
CA MET A 128 -12.67 -2.76 -2.15
C MET A 128 -12.80 -4.28 -2.32
N GLY A 129 -12.51 -5.06 -1.27
CA GLY A 129 -12.65 -6.52 -1.25
C GLY A 129 -11.39 -7.29 -1.63
N LEU A 130 -10.24 -6.63 -1.82
CA LEU A 130 -8.96 -7.30 -2.01
C LEU A 130 -8.32 -7.62 -0.66
N THR A 131 -8.69 -8.76 -0.07
CA THR A 131 -8.22 -9.18 1.25
C THR A 131 -6.86 -9.90 1.19
N LEU A 132 -6.16 -10.00 2.33
CA LEU A 132 -4.95 -10.83 2.44
C LEU A 132 -5.24 -12.29 2.07
N GLU A 133 -6.40 -12.81 2.43
CA GLU A 133 -6.85 -14.16 2.05
C GLU A 133 -6.97 -14.30 0.52
N SER A 134 -7.56 -13.30 -0.14
CA SER A 134 -7.69 -13.27 -1.61
C SER A 134 -6.31 -13.26 -2.29
N LEU A 135 -5.34 -12.54 -1.70
CA LEU A 135 -3.98 -12.55 -2.23
C LEU A 135 -3.26 -13.87 -1.97
N ALA A 136 -3.42 -14.45 -0.79
CA ALA A 136 -2.77 -15.72 -0.44
C ALA A 136 -3.20 -16.88 -1.37
N SER A 137 -4.41 -16.82 -1.93
CA SER A 137 -4.90 -17.81 -2.90
C SER A 137 -4.54 -17.49 -4.37
N GLY A 138 -4.41 -16.21 -4.74
CA GLY A 138 -4.27 -15.78 -6.15
C GLY A 138 -2.90 -15.21 -6.55
N VAL A 139 -2.08 -14.74 -5.61
CA VAL A 139 -0.76 -14.15 -5.87
C VAL A 139 0.32 -15.21 -5.82
N GLN A 140 1.05 -15.35 -6.93
CA GLN A 140 2.19 -16.27 -7.00
C GLN A 140 3.49 -15.65 -6.50
N CYS A 141 3.63 -14.32 -6.60
CA CYS A 141 4.78 -13.61 -6.08
C CYS A 141 4.48 -12.14 -5.76
N ALA A 142 5.21 -11.61 -4.78
CA ALA A 142 5.32 -10.19 -4.52
C ALA A 142 6.77 -9.77 -4.81
N SER A 143 6.96 -8.62 -5.44
CA SER A 143 8.29 -8.04 -5.69
C SER A 143 8.25 -6.54 -5.54
N GLY A 144 9.42 -5.91 -5.43
CA GLY A 144 9.50 -4.47 -5.36
C GLY A 144 10.81 -3.93 -5.92
N TYR A 145 10.73 -2.75 -6.51
CA TYR A 145 11.88 -2.05 -7.04
C TYR A 145 12.54 -1.19 -5.96
N SER A 146 13.85 -1.36 -5.76
CA SER A 146 14.60 -0.67 -4.71
C SER A 146 13.93 -0.87 -3.33
N GLN A 147 13.60 0.20 -2.59
CA GLN A 147 12.93 0.13 -1.29
C GLN A 147 11.54 -0.53 -1.33
N GLY A 148 10.88 -0.59 -2.51
CA GLY A 148 9.58 -1.26 -2.66
C GLY A 148 9.64 -2.75 -2.28
N ILE A 149 10.84 -3.34 -2.25
CA ILE A 149 11.04 -4.71 -1.77
C ILE A 149 10.60 -4.88 -0.31
N MET A 150 10.69 -3.83 0.50
CA MET A 150 10.28 -3.87 1.91
C MET A 150 8.76 -4.01 2.04
N THR A 151 8.00 -3.37 1.16
CA THR A 151 6.54 -3.53 1.09
C THR A 151 6.15 -4.91 0.57
N ALA A 152 6.90 -5.45 -0.39
CA ALA A 152 6.71 -6.82 -0.87
C ALA A 152 6.98 -7.86 0.23
N ALA A 153 8.02 -7.63 1.04
CA ALA A 153 8.36 -8.45 2.19
C ALA A 153 7.28 -8.36 3.28
N TRP A 154 6.82 -7.15 3.60
CA TRP A 154 5.69 -6.95 4.51
C TRP A 154 4.44 -7.69 4.03
N LEU A 155 4.08 -7.56 2.75
CA LEU A 155 2.90 -8.22 2.21
C LEU A 155 3.01 -9.74 2.34
N SER A 156 4.19 -10.28 2.03
CA SER A 156 4.46 -11.72 2.18
C SER A 156 4.35 -12.17 3.64
N GLU A 157 4.86 -11.38 4.58
CA GLU A 157 4.73 -11.65 6.02
C GLU A 157 3.26 -11.60 6.47
N ALA A 158 2.51 -10.58 6.05
CA ALA A 158 1.09 -10.41 6.39
C ALA A 158 0.23 -11.57 5.85
N CYS A 159 0.46 -11.98 4.60
CA CYS A 159 -0.18 -13.16 4.00
C CYS A 159 0.18 -14.44 4.77
N GLY A 160 1.46 -14.65 5.11
CA GLY A 160 1.91 -15.81 5.87
C GLY A 160 1.30 -15.89 7.28
N ARG A 161 1.05 -14.73 7.91
CA ARG A 161 0.36 -14.64 9.22
C ARG A 161 -1.16 -14.64 9.11
N GLY A 162 -1.72 -14.41 7.93
CA GLY A 162 -3.16 -14.25 7.70
C GLY A 162 -3.76 -13.03 8.41
N ARG A 163 -2.97 -11.99 8.73
CA ARG A 163 -3.46 -10.80 9.42
C ARG A 163 -2.66 -9.55 9.08
N PHE A 164 -3.34 -8.41 9.10
CA PHE A 164 -2.72 -7.09 9.09
C PHE A 164 -2.28 -6.72 10.52
N ASP A 165 -1.02 -6.32 10.69
CA ASP A 165 -0.41 -6.08 12.00
C ASP A 165 0.25 -4.69 12.01
N LEU A 166 -0.38 -3.73 12.69
CA LEU A 166 0.04 -2.32 12.71
C LEU A 166 1.43 -2.14 13.34
N GLU A 167 1.77 -2.92 14.36
CA GLU A 167 3.10 -2.84 14.97
C GLU A 167 4.17 -3.27 13.98
N ARG A 168 3.92 -4.35 13.22
CA ARG A 168 4.84 -4.78 12.16
C ARG A 168 4.95 -3.75 11.06
N VAL A 169 3.86 -3.10 10.65
CA VAL A 169 3.92 -1.99 9.68
C VAL A 169 4.86 -0.90 10.18
N ALA A 170 4.75 -0.50 11.45
CA ALA A 170 5.61 0.51 12.04
C ALA A 170 7.09 0.07 12.09
N ASP A 171 7.37 -1.20 12.40
CA ASP A 171 8.74 -1.75 12.39
C ASP A 171 9.39 -1.66 10.99
N PHE A 172 8.64 -1.94 9.92
CA PHE A 172 9.15 -1.80 8.55
C PHE A 172 9.43 -0.35 8.19
N ALA A 173 8.58 0.58 8.63
CA ALA A 173 8.80 2.00 8.41
C ALA A 173 10.06 2.50 9.14
N GLU A 174 10.27 2.10 10.39
CA GLU A 174 11.48 2.41 11.14
C GLU A 174 12.74 1.88 10.45
N TYR A 175 12.71 0.64 9.97
CA TYR A 175 13.83 0.07 9.20
C TYR A 175 14.15 0.90 7.94
N LEU A 176 13.13 1.35 7.22
CA LEU A 176 13.31 2.20 6.03
C LEU A 176 13.85 3.59 6.38
N ALA A 177 13.47 4.14 7.54
CA ALA A 177 14.05 5.38 8.05
C ALA A 177 15.52 5.22 8.44
N TRP A 178 15.89 4.07 9.00
CA TRP A 178 17.29 3.74 9.30
C TRP A 178 18.13 3.47 8.05
N GLN A 179 17.55 2.86 7.02
CA GLN A 179 18.23 2.55 5.76
C GLN A 179 18.52 3.80 4.92
N GLY A 180 17.60 4.76 4.93
CA GLY A 180 17.64 5.97 4.10
C GLY A 180 18.57 7.06 4.62
#